data_AF-A0A1I2Z8E0-F1
#
_entry.id   AF-A0A1I2Z8E0-F1
#
_cell.length_a   1.000
_cell.length_b   1.000
_cell.length_c   1.000
_cell.angle_alpha   90.00
_cell.angle_beta   90.00
_cell.angle_gamma   90.00
#
_symmetry.space_group_name_H-M   'P 1'
#
loop_
_entity.id
_entity.type
_entity.pdbx_description
1 polymer ?
#
loop_
_entity_poly.entity_id
_entity_poly.type
_entity_poly.pdbx_seq_one_letter_code
_entity_poly.pdbx_strand_id
1 'polypeptide(L)'
;MSDWDLDLRDAEEQMDEAFADAGDVVLGVLDGTTDPETWIRSVDYGNTLVLSVEGDLNELAAGFAREIKDMGGELMHFRGFLIVSPPGTGIDTDRLDG
;
A
#
# COMPACT_ATOMS: atom_id res chain seq x y z
N MET A 1 -23.68 40.51 7.89
CA MET A 1 -23.25 39.21 8.45
C MET A 1 -24.43 38.26 8.35
N SER A 2 -24.38 37.32 7.41
CA SER A 2 -25.24 36.13 7.29
C SER A 2 -24.43 35.12 6.47
N ASP A 3 -23.50 34.44 7.14
CA ASP A 3 -23.71 33.07 7.66
C ASP A 3 -23.68 32.04 6.51
N TRP A 4 -22.55 32.07 5.79
CA TRP A 4 -22.01 30.88 5.14
C TRP A 4 -20.84 30.44 6.02
N ASP A 5 -21.18 30.03 7.25
CA ASP A 5 -20.31 29.15 8.02
C ASP A 5 -20.50 27.79 7.34
N LEU A 6 -19.72 27.53 6.29
CA LEU A 6 -19.53 26.16 5.83
C LEU A 6 -19.05 25.42 7.07
N ASP A 7 -19.84 24.46 7.56
CA ASP A 7 -19.48 23.53 8.62
C ASP A 7 -18.28 22.69 8.14
N LEU A 8 -17.12 23.33 8.09
CA LEU A 8 -15.83 22.70 7.79
C LEU A 8 -15.48 21.68 8.87
N ARG A 9 -16.06 21.84 10.07
CA ARG A 9 -15.96 20.87 11.17
C ARG A 9 -16.65 19.55 10.85
N ASP A 10 -17.85 19.58 10.29
CA ASP A 10 -18.57 18.35 9.90
C ASP A 10 -17.92 17.66 8.68
N ALA A 11 -17.25 18.43 7.82
CA ALA A 11 -16.46 17.90 6.71
C ALA A 11 -15.12 17.30 7.19
N GLU A 12 -14.46 17.92 8.17
CA GLU A 12 -13.24 17.39 8.81
C GLU A 12 -13.51 16.07 9.56
N GLU A 13 -14.60 15.97 10.33
CA GLU A 13 -14.96 14.73 11.05
C GLU A 13 -15.25 13.56 10.10
N GLN A 14 -15.93 13.80 8.97
CA GLN A 14 -16.18 12.76 7.96
C GLN A 14 -14.92 12.36 7.18
N MET A 15 -13.96 13.27 7.03
CA MET A 15 -12.67 12.96 6.41
C MET A 15 -11.80 12.14 7.35
N ASP A 16 -11.71 12.49 8.64
CA ASP A 16 -10.93 11.72 9.63
C ASP A 16 -11.44 10.27 9.74
N GLU A 17 -12.75 10.01 9.68
CA GLU A 17 -13.28 8.65 9.63
C GLU A 17 -12.99 7.91 8.32
N ALA A 18 -12.98 8.61 7.18
CA ALA A 18 -12.69 8.03 5.87
C ALA A 18 -11.20 7.76 5.61
N PHE A 19 -10.31 8.52 6.25
CA PHE A 19 -8.85 8.32 6.18
C PHE A 19 -8.29 7.48 7.33
N ALA A 20 -9.04 7.28 8.42
CA ALA A 20 -8.63 6.38 9.51
C ALA A 20 -8.45 4.91 9.06
N ASP A 21 -9.12 4.50 7.98
CA ASP A 21 -8.99 3.16 7.37
C ASP A 21 -7.92 3.08 6.26
N ALA A 22 -7.34 4.21 5.84
CA ALA A 22 -6.32 4.23 4.79
C ALA A 22 -4.92 4.21 5.41
N GLY A 23 -4.22 3.07 5.32
CA GLY A 23 -2.86 2.95 5.83
C GLY A 23 -1.83 3.78 5.06
N ASP A 24 -0.62 3.86 5.60
CA ASP A 24 0.47 4.67 5.06
C ASP A 24 1.05 4.09 3.76
N VAL A 25 1.70 4.94 2.96
CA VAL A 25 2.56 4.51 1.86
C VAL A 25 3.99 4.38 2.37
N VAL A 26 4.48 3.14 2.47
CA VAL A 26 5.80 2.81 3.01
C VAL A 26 6.79 2.58 1.87
N LEU A 27 7.87 3.36 1.86
CA LEU A 27 8.99 3.20 0.93
C LEU A 27 10.07 2.31 1.53
N GLY A 28 10.60 1.39 0.74
CA GLY A 28 11.67 0.50 1.19
C GLY A 28 12.57 0.03 0.06
N VAL A 29 13.62 -0.70 0.43
CA VAL A 29 14.46 -1.44 -0.51
C VAL A 29 14.23 -2.92 -0.26
N LEU A 30 13.95 -3.66 -1.32
CA LEU A 30 13.86 -5.11 -1.29
C LEU A 30 15.22 -5.67 -1.70
N ASP A 31 16.08 -5.89 -0.71
CA ASP A 31 17.45 -6.43 -0.82
C ASP A 31 17.66 -7.73 -0.02
N GLY A 32 16.60 -8.21 0.66
CA GLY A 32 16.61 -9.43 1.48
C GLY A 32 17.11 -9.23 2.91
N THR A 33 17.48 -8.00 3.29
CA THR A 33 17.93 -7.70 4.67
C THR A 33 16.76 -7.47 5.63
N THR A 34 15.61 -7.05 5.12
CA THR A 34 14.38 -6.90 5.91
C THR A 34 13.63 -8.22 5.98
N ASP A 35 13.25 -8.61 7.20
CA ASP A 35 12.47 -9.82 7.46
C ASP A 35 11.13 -9.79 6.68
N PRO A 36 10.79 -10.84 5.90
CA PRO A 36 9.50 -10.94 5.24
C PRO A 36 8.28 -10.67 6.13
N GLU A 37 8.33 -11.07 7.41
CA GLU A 37 7.22 -10.81 8.36
C GLU A 37 6.94 -9.31 8.56
N THR A 38 7.96 -8.46 8.39
CA THR A 38 7.80 -7.00 8.51
C THR A 38 6.95 -6.44 7.37
N TRP A 39 7.14 -6.95 6.15
CA TRP A 39 6.32 -6.57 4.99
C TRP A 39 4.89 -7.05 5.15
N ILE A 40 4.71 -8.30 5.57
CA ILE A 40 3.38 -8.88 5.82
C ILE A 40 2.60 -8.05 6.82
N ARG A 41 3.19 -7.77 7.99
CA ARG A 41 2.55 -6.96 9.04
C ARG A 41 2.21 -5.56 8.56
N SER A 42 3.10 -4.92 7.79
CA SER A 42 2.84 -3.59 7.27
C SER A 42 1.60 -3.58 6.38
N VAL A 43 1.44 -4.57 5.50
CA VAL A 43 0.26 -4.72 4.65
C VAL A 43 -0.99 -5.10 5.46
N ASP A 44 -0.85 -5.93 6.49
CA ASP A 44 -1.94 -6.27 7.42
C ASP A 44 -2.48 -5.06 8.18
N TYR A 45 -1.63 -4.08 8.47
CA TYR A 45 -2.04 -2.78 9.01
C TYR A 45 -2.65 -1.82 7.98
N GLY A 46 -2.84 -2.27 6.73
CA GLY A 46 -3.42 -1.45 5.66
C GLY A 46 -2.41 -0.59 4.90
N ASN A 47 -1.11 -0.77 5.11
CA ASN A 47 -0.11 0.03 4.40
C ASN A 47 0.13 -0.48 2.98
N THR A 48 0.34 0.46 2.06
CA THR A 48 0.83 0.15 0.70
C THR A 48 2.35 0.24 0.69
N LEU A 49 3.03 -0.78 0.17
CA LEU A 49 4.49 -0.80 0.05
C LEU A 49 4.91 -0.41 -1.36
N VAL A 50 5.96 0.40 -1.45
CA VAL A 50 6.69 0.66 -2.69
C VAL A 50 8.16 0.34 -2.45
N LEU A 51 8.58 -0.82 -2.93
CA LEU A 51 9.90 -1.37 -2.63
C LEU A 51 10.80 -1.31 -3.85
N SER A 52 11.93 -0.59 -3.76
CA SER A 52 12.97 -0.64 -4.79
C SER A 52 13.63 -2.02 -4.78
N VAL A 53 13.60 -2.75 -5.90
CA VAL A 53 14.10 -4.12 -5.96
C VAL A 53 15.59 -4.11 -6.27
N GLU A 54 16.39 -4.69 -5.37
CA GLU A 54 17.83 -4.89 -5.53
C GLU A 54 18.18 -6.39 -5.52
N GLY A 55 17.95 -7.06 -6.65
CA GLY A 55 18.25 -8.48 -6.82
C GLY A 55 17.19 -9.23 -7.62
N ASP A 56 17.06 -10.54 -7.36
CA ASP A 56 16.01 -11.36 -7.97
C ASP A 56 14.69 -11.20 -7.20
N LEU A 57 13.70 -10.61 -7.86
CA LEU A 57 12.39 -10.37 -7.27
C LEU A 57 11.72 -11.65 -6.76
N ASN A 58 11.83 -12.77 -7.48
CA ASN A 58 11.13 -13.99 -7.10
C ASN A 58 11.72 -14.57 -5.83
N GLU A 59 13.05 -14.56 -5.69
CA GLU A 59 13.73 -15.00 -4.48
C GLU A 59 13.38 -14.10 -3.29
N LEU A 60 13.44 -12.77 -3.50
CA LEU A 60 13.23 -11.79 -2.45
C LEU A 60 11.77 -11.72 -1.99
N ALA A 61 10.82 -11.87 -2.90
CA ALA A 61 9.39 -11.84 -2.60
C ALA A 61 8.83 -13.18 -2.13
N ALA A 62 9.53 -14.30 -2.34
CA ALA A 62 9.04 -15.64 -1.98
C ALA A 62 8.60 -15.74 -0.50
N GLY A 63 9.26 -15.01 0.40
CA GLY A 63 8.99 -15.03 1.83
C GLY A 63 7.66 -14.39 2.25
N PHE A 64 7.05 -13.54 1.42
CA PHE A 64 5.81 -12.84 1.79
C PHE A 64 4.73 -12.86 0.71
N ALA A 65 5.09 -13.04 -0.57
CA ALA A 65 4.16 -12.89 -1.69
C ALA A 65 2.92 -13.80 -1.56
N ARG A 66 3.11 -15.04 -1.10
CA ARG A 66 2.00 -15.98 -0.92
C ARG A 66 1.06 -15.52 0.19
N GLU A 67 1.59 -15.03 1.30
CA GLU A 67 0.79 -14.59 2.45
C GLU A 67 0.00 -13.33 2.14
N ILE A 68 0.62 -12.37 1.45
CA ILE A 68 -0.06 -11.18 0.93
C ILE A 68 -1.20 -11.56 -0.03
N LYS A 69 -0.99 -12.57 -0.90
CA LYS A 69 -2.06 -13.04 -1.78
C LYS A 69 -3.18 -13.75 -1.01
N ASP A 70 -2.83 -14.57 -0.02
CA ASP A 70 -3.78 -15.33 0.79
C ASP A 70 -4.68 -14.40 1.64
N MET A 71 -4.17 -13.23 2.07
CA MET A 71 -4.96 -12.20 2.76
C MET A 71 -5.79 -11.29 1.82
N GLY A 72 -5.61 -11.41 0.50
CA GLY A 72 -6.35 -10.62 -0.50
C GLY A 72 -5.68 -9.32 -0.94
N GLY A 73 -4.39 -9.14 -0.63
CA GLY A 73 -3.59 -8.03 -1.15
C GLY A 73 -3.10 -8.27 -2.59
N GLU A 74 -2.59 -7.22 -3.22
CA GLU A 74 -2.01 -7.29 -4.57
C GLU A 74 -0.52 -7.03 -4.57
N LEU A 75 0.18 -7.61 -5.56
CA LEU A 75 1.60 -7.37 -5.79
C LEU A 75 1.80 -7.09 -7.27
N MET A 76 2.62 -6.10 -7.58
CA MET A 76 2.93 -5.70 -8.94
C MET A 76 4.38 -5.23 -9.05
N HIS A 77 5.11 -5.80 -10.00
CA HIS A 77 6.42 -5.26 -10.36
C HIS A 77 6.27 -4.19 -11.45
N PHE A 78 6.78 -3.00 -11.18
CA PHE A 78 6.76 -1.85 -12.09
C PHE A 78 8.11 -1.12 -12.10
N ARG A 79 8.81 -1.15 -13.25
CA ARG A 79 10.06 -0.41 -13.52
C ARG A 79 11.12 -0.50 -12.41
N GLY A 80 11.33 -1.69 -11.85
CA GLY A 80 12.32 -1.92 -10.78
C GLY A 80 11.77 -1.73 -9.37
N PHE A 81 10.49 -1.41 -9.22
CA PHE A 81 9.79 -1.35 -7.94
C PHE A 81 8.80 -2.50 -7.81
N LEU A 82 8.67 -3.05 -6.62
CA LEU A 82 7.56 -3.91 -6.23
C LEU A 82 6.55 -3.06 -5.46
N ILE A 83 5.36 -2.91 -6.03
CA ILE A 83 4.20 -2.30 -5.38
C ILE A 83 3.42 -3.43 -4.71
N VAL A 84 3.09 -3.26 -3.43
CA VAL A 84 2.28 -4.20 -2.66
C VAL A 84 1.13 -3.44 -2.02
N SER A 85 -0.11 -3.83 -2.30
CA SER A 85 -1.29 -3.17 -1.73
C SER A 85 -2.02 -4.08 -0.74
N PRO A 86 -2.64 -3.49 0.29
CA PRO A 86 -3.47 -4.22 1.23
C PRO A 86 -4.80 -4.67 0.62
N PRO A 87 -5.53 -5.57 1.29
CA PRO A 87 -6.88 -5.93 0.89
C PRO A 87 -7.78 -4.70 0.74
N GLY A 88 -8.61 -4.66 -0.29
CA GLY A 88 -9.49 -3.51 -0.57
C GLY A 88 -8.83 -2.37 -1.35
N THR A 89 -7.52 -2.40 -1.56
CA THR A 89 -6.79 -1.43 -2.41
C THR A 89 -6.29 -2.12 -3.69
N GLY A 90 -6.93 -1.83 -4.82
CA GLY A 90 -6.54 -2.39 -6.13
C GLY A 90 -5.45 -1.55 -6.83
N ILE A 91 -4.59 -2.20 -7.61
CA ILE A 91 -3.56 -1.54 -8.42
C ILE A 91 -4.06 -1.37 -9.87
N ASP A 92 -4.50 -0.16 -10.22
CA ASP A 92 -4.91 0.20 -11.59
C ASP A 92 -3.69 0.28 -12.53
N THR A 93 -3.68 -0.55 -13.59
CA THR A 93 -2.63 -0.59 -14.61
C THR A 93 -3.08 -0.27 -16.02
N ASP A 94 -4.34 0.13 -16.22
CA ASP A 94 -4.91 0.34 -17.55
C ASP A 94 -4.15 1.40 -18.37
N ARG A 95 -3.40 2.29 -17.69
CA ARG A 95 -2.59 3.35 -18.31
C ARG A 95 -1.16 2.95 -18.65
N LEU A 96 -0.72 1.74 -18.31
CA LEU A 96 0.65 1.28 -18.57
C LEU A 96 0.82 0.65 -19.97
N ASP A 97 -0.27 0.21 -20.61
CA ASP A 97 -0.27 -0.43 -21.93
C ASP A 97 -0.21 0.56 -23.11
N GLY A 98 0.58 1.63 -22.97
CA GLY A 98 0.77 2.67 -24.00
C GLY A 98 1.65 2.25 -25.18
#